data_AF-A0A944YF22-F1
#
_entry.id   AF-A0A944YF22-F1
#
_cell.length_a   1.000
_cell.length_b   1.000
_cell.length_c   1.000
_cell.angle_alpha   90.00
_cell.angle_beta   90.00
_cell.angle_gamma   90.00
#
_symmetry.space_group_name_H-M   'P 1'
#
loop_
_entity.id
_entity.type
_entity.pdbx_description
1 polymer ?
#
loop_
_entity_poly.entity_id
_entity_poly.type
_entity_poly.pdbx_seq_one_letter_code
_entity_poly.pdbx_strand_id
1 'polypeptide(L)'
;MSVALSLSAEGDLNRLRDEIDKEDRELFNAIDRSYDPYYLPTPDEVEEIEAECLVGLIALFQNCPTNEVEAEAARLIDAIRRQFNTEITRRVRLALLNGFEYRSKVRALKTTTVDPDRKGQVINNWRENARRVWLDPNSAEALFEILHDVSARLQDLQANSTNL
;
A
#
# COMPACT_ATOMS: atom_id res chain seq x y z
N MET A 1 3.07 35.36 9.65
CA MET A 1 3.00 34.57 8.40
C MET A 1 2.85 33.05 8.66
N SER A 2 2.14 32.59 9.71
CA SER A 2 2.25 31.20 10.20
C SER A 2 1.00 30.32 10.06
N VAL A 3 -0.16 30.87 9.68
CA VAL A 3 -1.43 30.12 9.66
C VAL A 3 -1.76 29.56 8.27
N ALA A 4 -1.37 30.26 7.20
CA ALA A 4 -1.60 29.82 5.82
C ALA A 4 -0.74 28.59 5.44
N LEU A 5 0.49 28.50 5.97
CA LEU A 5 1.41 27.37 5.74
C LEU A 5 0.98 26.09 6.49
N SER A 6 0.29 26.21 7.63
CA SER A 6 -0.22 25.04 8.35
C SER A 6 -1.51 24.51 7.73
N LEU A 7 -2.40 25.40 7.27
CA LEU A 7 -3.64 25.02 6.59
C LEU A 7 -3.37 24.35 5.22
N SER A 8 -2.33 24.77 4.49
CA SER A 8 -1.94 24.11 3.24
C SER A 8 -1.40 22.71 3.47
N ALA A 9 -0.56 22.51 4.50
CA ALA A 9 -0.02 21.20 4.84
C ALA A 9 -1.10 20.20 5.31
N GLU A 10 -2.09 20.69 6.08
CA GLU A 10 -3.23 19.87 6.51
C GLU A 10 -4.16 19.52 5.34
N GLY A 11 -4.40 20.47 4.42
CA GLY A 11 -5.15 20.23 3.19
C GLY A 11 -4.47 19.19 2.28
N ASP A 12 -3.15 19.30 2.09
CA ASP A 12 -2.37 18.36 1.30
C ASP A 12 -2.34 16.96 1.94
N LEU A 13 -2.24 16.89 3.27
CA LEU A 13 -2.29 15.62 4.00
C LEU A 13 -3.65 14.92 3.85
N ASN A 14 -4.75 15.67 3.96
CA ASN A 14 -6.09 15.11 3.78
C ASN A 14 -6.30 14.63 2.35
N ARG A 15 -5.83 15.39 1.35
CA ARG A 15 -5.86 14.94 -0.04
C ARG A 15 -5.07 13.64 -0.26
N LEU A 16 -3.87 13.52 0.31
CA LEU A 16 -3.11 12.26 0.21
C LEU A 16 -3.83 11.10 0.90
N ARG A 17 -4.49 11.34 2.04
CA ARG A 17 -5.29 10.34 2.75
C ARG A 17 -6.49 9.89 1.91
N ASP A 18 -7.15 10.80 1.21
CA ASP A 18 -8.27 10.48 0.32
C ASP A 18 -7.82 9.64 -0.89
N GLU A 19 -6.69 9.99 -1.51
CA GLU A 19 -6.12 9.17 -2.58
C GLU A 19 -5.69 7.78 -2.08
N ILE A 20 -5.13 7.68 -0.86
CA ILE A 20 -4.84 6.39 -0.23
C ILE A 20 -6.12 5.57 -0.04
N ASP A 21 -7.18 6.14 0.53
CA ASP A 21 -8.45 5.44 0.76
C ASP A 21 -9.11 5.00 -0.56
N LYS A 22 -8.87 5.74 -1.65
CA LYS A 22 -9.31 5.38 -2.99
C LYS A 22 -8.50 4.21 -3.56
N GLU A 23 -7.16 4.26 -3.52
CA GLU A 23 -6.33 3.16 -4.03
C GLU A 23 -6.52 1.88 -3.20
N ASP A 24 -6.77 1.99 -1.89
CA ASP A 24 -7.13 0.84 -1.05
C ASP A 24 -8.43 0.18 -1.52
N ARG A 25 -9.42 0.97 -1.95
CA ARG A 25 -10.65 0.45 -2.55
C ARG A 25 -10.40 -0.20 -3.91
N GLU A 26 -9.56 0.39 -4.74
CA GLU A 26 -9.18 -0.20 -6.03
C GLU A 26 -8.40 -1.50 -5.86
N LEU A 27 -7.61 -1.64 -4.80
CA LEU A 27 -6.95 -2.90 -4.45
C LEU A 27 -7.97 -4.00 -4.19
N PHE A 28 -8.99 -3.75 -3.37
CA PHE A 28 -10.07 -4.71 -3.13
C PHE A 28 -10.84 -5.05 -4.40
N ASN A 29 -11.20 -4.05 -5.21
CA ASN A 29 -11.85 -4.27 -6.50
C ASN A 29 -10.97 -5.12 -7.44
N ALA A 30 -9.65 -4.94 -7.39
CA ALA A 30 -8.71 -5.70 -8.20
C ALA A 30 -8.59 -7.15 -7.74
N ILE A 31 -8.59 -7.40 -6.42
CA ILE A 31 -8.57 -8.74 -5.81
C ILE A 31 -9.88 -9.50 -6.07
N ASP A 32 -11.03 -8.83 -5.93
CA ASP A 32 -12.33 -9.43 -6.24
C ASP A 32 -12.43 -9.81 -7.72
N ARG A 33 -12.00 -8.91 -8.62
CA ARG A 33 -12.00 -9.16 -10.07
C ARG A 33 -10.89 -10.10 -10.54
N SER A 34 -9.87 -10.39 -9.72
CA SER A 34 -8.88 -11.44 -10.04
C SER A 34 -9.43 -12.83 -9.81
N TYR A 35 -10.57 -12.95 -9.13
CA TYR A 35 -11.36 -14.17 -9.06
C TYR A 35 -12.16 -14.41 -10.36
N ASP A 36 -11.51 -14.25 -11.52
CA ASP A 36 -12.07 -14.73 -12.79
C ASP A 36 -11.73 -16.22 -12.91
N PRO A 37 -12.70 -17.14 -12.75
CA PRO A 37 -12.43 -18.57 -12.80
C PRO A 37 -11.96 -19.04 -14.19
N TYR A 38 -12.00 -18.19 -15.21
CA TYR A 38 -11.59 -18.49 -16.58
C TYR A 38 -10.25 -17.87 -16.98
N TYR A 39 -9.64 -17.05 -16.12
CA TYR A 39 -8.32 -16.48 -16.36
C TYR A 39 -7.41 -16.70 -15.15
N LEU A 40 -6.60 -17.76 -15.24
CA LEU A 40 -5.49 -17.98 -14.34
C LEU A 40 -4.22 -17.53 -15.06
N PRO A 41 -3.48 -16.53 -14.53
CA PRO A 41 -2.20 -16.15 -15.10
C PRO A 41 -1.26 -17.36 -15.09
N THR A 42 -0.45 -17.47 -16.15
CA THR A 42 0.62 -18.47 -16.20
C THR A 42 1.69 -18.15 -15.15
N PRO A 43 2.49 -19.14 -14.70
CA PRO A 43 3.59 -18.89 -13.76
C PRO A 43 4.54 -17.78 -14.23
N ASP A 44 4.91 -17.77 -15.51
CA ASP A 44 5.80 -16.75 -16.09
C ASP A 44 5.17 -15.33 -16.02
N GLU A 45 3.87 -15.21 -16.27
CA GLU A 45 3.15 -13.93 -16.14
C GLU A 45 3.10 -13.46 -14.68
N VAL A 46 2.93 -14.38 -13.73
CA VAL A 46 2.95 -14.04 -12.31
C VAL A 46 4.33 -13.50 -11.94
N GLU A 47 5.40 -14.22 -12.26
CA GLU A 47 6.78 -13.81 -11.98
C GLU A 47 7.11 -12.44 -12.59
N GLU A 48 6.69 -12.16 -13.83
CA GLU A 48 6.83 -10.85 -14.47
C GLU A 48 6.13 -9.75 -13.67
N ILE A 49 4.88 -9.98 -13.23
CA ILE A 49 4.10 -9.01 -12.47
C ILE A 49 4.73 -8.72 -11.10
N GLU A 50 5.28 -9.74 -10.44
CA GLU A 50 5.95 -9.58 -9.14
C GLU A 50 7.24 -8.77 -9.30
N ALA A 51 8.02 -9.06 -10.35
CA ALA A 51 9.22 -8.32 -10.68
C ALA A 51 8.91 -6.84 -11.00
N GLU A 52 7.85 -6.58 -11.76
CA GLU A 52 7.38 -5.21 -12.02
C GLU A 52 6.94 -4.48 -10.74
N CYS A 53 6.29 -5.19 -9.81
CA CYS A 53 5.92 -4.64 -8.50
C CYS A 53 7.17 -4.23 -7.71
N LEU A 54 8.17 -5.10 -7.67
CA LEU A 54 9.44 -4.85 -6.99
C LEU A 54 10.17 -3.63 -7.59
N VAL A 55 10.31 -3.58 -8.91
CA VAL A 55 10.94 -2.45 -9.61
C VAL A 55 10.21 -1.14 -9.30
N GLY A 56 8.88 -1.16 -9.28
CA GLY A 56 8.07 0.00 -8.91
C GLY A 56 8.33 0.48 -7.48
N LEU A 57 8.38 -0.44 -6.50
CA LEU A 57 8.66 -0.10 -5.12
C LEU A 57 10.08 0.45 -4.93
N ILE A 58 11.09 -0.13 -5.59
CA ILE A 58 12.47 0.38 -5.57
C ILE A 58 12.52 1.81 -6.11
N ALA A 59 11.81 2.09 -7.21
CA ALA A 59 11.76 3.43 -7.79
C ALA A 59 11.10 4.47 -6.84
N LEU A 60 10.06 4.07 -6.10
CA LEU A 60 9.38 4.95 -5.14
C LEU A 60 10.23 5.21 -3.88
N PHE A 61 11.06 4.25 -3.48
CA PHE A 61 11.90 4.30 -2.28
C PHE A 61 13.38 4.28 -2.62
N GLN A 62 13.81 5.09 -3.59
CA GLN A 62 15.18 5.09 -4.14
C GLN A 62 16.29 5.37 -3.11
N ASN A 63 15.98 5.95 -1.96
CA ASN A 63 16.95 6.21 -0.89
C ASN A 63 17.04 5.07 0.13
N CYS A 64 16.20 4.04 0.02
CA CYS A 64 16.28 2.84 0.84
C CYS A 64 17.32 1.87 0.26
N PRO A 65 18.01 1.09 1.10
CA PRO A 65 18.81 -0.05 0.64
C PRO A 65 17.94 -1.03 -0.16
N THR A 66 18.37 -1.42 -1.37
CA THR A 66 17.57 -2.26 -2.27
C THR A 66 17.13 -3.58 -1.62
N ASN A 67 18.01 -4.21 -0.84
CA ASN A 67 17.72 -5.45 -0.12
C ASN A 67 16.60 -5.32 0.93
N GLU A 68 16.43 -4.14 1.52
CA GLU A 68 15.32 -3.86 2.46
C GLU A 68 14.00 -3.72 1.70
N VAL A 69 14.02 -3.03 0.55
CA VAL A 69 12.82 -2.89 -0.31
C VAL A 69 12.39 -4.24 -0.86
N GLU A 70 13.34 -5.08 -1.29
CA GLU A 70 13.10 -6.45 -1.76
C GLU A 70 12.42 -7.30 -0.69
N ALA A 71 12.93 -7.27 0.55
CA ALA A 71 12.37 -8.04 1.66
C ALA A 71 10.92 -7.62 1.97
N GLU A 72 10.64 -6.32 1.98
CA GLU A 72 9.29 -5.83 2.26
C GLU A 72 8.32 -6.05 1.09
N ALA A 73 8.80 -5.97 -0.16
CA ALA A 73 8.01 -6.33 -1.35
C ALA A 73 7.59 -7.81 -1.32
N ALA A 74 8.54 -8.71 -1.02
CA ALA A 74 8.27 -10.13 -0.88
C ALA A 74 7.24 -10.41 0.23
N ARG A 75 7.37 -9.73 1.37
CA ARG A 75 6.44 -9.83 2.50
C ARG A 75 5.01 -9.39 2.12
N LEU A 76 4.85 -8.30 1.36
CA LEU A 76 3.55 -7.82 0.89
C LEU A 76 2.89 -8.83 -0.07
N ILE A 77 3.66 -9.32 -1.04
CA ILE A 77 3.19 -10.27 -2.05
C ILE A 77 2.71 -11.56 -1.38
N ASP A 78 3.52 -12.14 -0.49
CA ASP A 78 3.17 -13.33 0.27
C ASP A 78 1.92 -13.11 1.14
N ALA A 79 1.78 -11.92 1.75
CA ALA A 79 0.59 -11.57 2.52
C ALA A 79 -0.69 -11.58 1.65
N ILE A 80 -0.66 -10.96 0.47
CA ILE A 80 -1.82 -10.91 -0.43
C ILE A 80 -2.22 -12.32 -0.87
N ARG A 81 -1.23 -13.14 -1.29
CA ARG A 81 -1.45 -14.54 -1.67
C ARG A 81 -2.12 -15.32 -0.55
N ARG A 82 -1.61 -15.21 0.68
CA ARG A 82 -2.15 -15.95 1.83
C ARG A 82 -3.53 -15.49 2.25
N GLN A 83 -3.78 -14.18 2.25
CA GLN A 83 -5.03 -13.64 2.77
C GLN A 83 -6.23 -13.85 1.84
N PHE A 84 -6.00 -13.88 0.53
CA PHE A 84 -7.08 -13.98 -0.45
C PHE A 84 -6.98 -15.20 -1.37
N ASN A 85 -5.97 -16.06 -1.17
CA ASN A 85 -5.73 -17.25 -1.97
C ASN A 85 -5.75 -16.95 -3.49
N THR A 86 -5.06 -15.88 -3.87
CA THR A 86 -5.06 -15.34 -5.24
C THR A 86 -3.64 -14.96 -5.65
N GLU A 87 -3.34 -15.06 -6.94
CA GLU A 87 -2.10 -14.55 -7.51
C GLU A 87 -2.17 -13.03 -7.70
N ILE A 88 -1.01 -12.36 -7.66
CA ILE A 88 -0.94 -10.94 -7.96
C ILE A 88 -1.23 -10.74 -9.45
N THR A 89 -2.32 -10.04 -9.76
CA THR A 89 -2.63 -9.62 -11.13
C THR A 89 -2.05 -8.24 -11.44
N ARG A 90 -2.00 -7.87 -12.73
CA ARG A 90 -1.58 -6.53 -13.16
C ARG A 90 -2.38 -5.40 -12.47
N ARG A 91 -3.66 -5.63 -12.19
CA ARG A 91 -4.52 -4.64 -11.49
C ARG A 91 -4.17 -4.52 -10.01
N VAL A 92 -3.93 -5.65 -9.33
CA VAL A 92 -3.49 -5.67 -7.94
C VAL A 92 -2.16 -4.93 -7.80
N ARG A 93 -1.20 -5.23 -8.67
CA ARG A 93 0.08 -4.51 -8.74
C ARG A 93 -0.12 -3.00 -8.90
N LEU A 94 -0.95 -2.56 -9.84
CA LEU A 94 -1.17 -1.13 -10.09
C LEU A 94 -1.74 -0.41 -8.86
N ALA A 95 -2.78 -0.98 -8.24
CA ALA A 95 -3.39 -0.40 -7.04
C ALA A 95 -2.39 -0.32 -5.87
N LEU A 96 -1.55 -1.36 -5.69
CA LEU A 96 -0.48 -1.33 -4.69
C LEU A 96 0.51 -0.19 -4.94
N LEU A 97 1.06 -0.10 -6.16
CA LEU A 97 2.07 0.91 -6.49
C LEU A 97 1.53 2.34 -6.33
N ASN A 98 0.31 2.61 -6.80
CA ASN A 98 -0.33 3.91 -6.59
C ASN A 98 -0.52 4.20 -5.09
N GLY A 99 -1.00 3.21 -4.33
CA GLY A 99 -1.16 3.32 -2.89
C GLY A 99 0.15 3.65 -2.17
N PHE A 100 1.27 3.05 -2.59
CA PHE A 100 2.60 3.33 -2.07
C PHE A 100 3.14 4.69 -2.52
N GLU A 101 2.82 5.14 -3.73
CA GLU A 101 3.18 6.46 -4.22
C GLU A 101 2.62 7.56 -3.29
N TYR A 102 1.33 7.51 -2.97
CA TYR A 102 0.72 8.50 -2.06
C TYR A 102 1.25 8.37 -0.64
N ARG A 103 1.41 7.15 -0.13
CA ARG A 103 2.00 6.90 1.19
C ARG A 103 3.41 7.47 1.30
N SER A 104 4.27 7.29 0.30
CA SER A 104 5.65 7.82 0.31
C SER A 104 5.69 9.35 0.54
N LYS A 105 4.68 10.07 0.04
CA LYS A 105 4.55 11.54 0.18
C LYS A 105 4.04 11.97 1.56
N VAL A 106 3.31 11.11 2.27
CA VAL A 106 2.74 11.44 3.59
C VAL A 106 3.84 11.76 4.60
N ARG A 107 4.99 11.06 4.56
CA ARG A 107 6.11 11.30 5.49
C ARG A 107 6.70 12.70 5.39
N ALA A 108 6.63 13.33 4.21
CA ALA A 108 7.09 14.70 4.01
C ALA A 108 6.19 15.75 4.71
N LEU A 109 4.93 15.39 5.02
CA LEU A 109 3.95 16.30 5.62
C LEU A 109 3.72 16.04 7.12
N LYS A 110 4.27 14.96 7.70
CA LYS A 110 4.12 14.63 9.12
C LYS A 110 5.41 14.13 9.77
N THR A 111 5.70 14.64 10.95
CA THR A 111 6.86 14.24 11.77
C THR A 111 6.64 12.92 12.50
N THR A 112 5.38 12.49 12.69
CA THR A 112 5.02 11.19 13.30
C THR A 112 4.34 10.27 12.28
N THR A 113 4.90 9.08 12.08
CA THR A 113 4.47 8.10 11.07
C THR A 113 3.11 7.47 11.41
N VAL A 114 2.72 7.41 12.69
CA VAL A 114 1.53 6.71 13.18
C VAL A 114 0.55 7.66 13.87
N ASP A 115 -0.69 7.64 13.41
CA ASP A 115 -1.85 8.37 13.97
C ASP A 115 -2.89 7.30 14.37
N PRO A 116 -3.03 6.98 15.67
CA PRO A 116 -3.87 5.87 16.14
C PRO A 116 -5.34 6.01 15.77
N ASP A 117 -5.90 7.21 15.85
CA ASP A 117 -7.30 7.47 15.53
C ASP A 117 -7.56 7.26 14.03
N ARG A 118 -6.64 7.77 13.20
CA ARG A 118 -6.68 7.51 11.75
C ARG A 118 -6.50 6.03 11.44
N LYS A 119 -5.61 5.32 12.13
CA LYS A 119 -5.40 3.87 11.93
C LYS A 119 -6.69 3.09 12.19
N GLY A 120 -7.39 3.38 13.30
CA GLY A 120 -8.68 2.77 13.62
C GLY A 120 -9.75 3.03 12.55
N GLN A 121 -9.81 4.25 12.02
CA GLN A 121 -10.72 4.59 10.92
C GLN A 121 -10.40 3.78 9.65
N VAL A 122 -9.12 3.69 9.28
CA VAL A 122 -8.71 2.96 8.06
C VAL A 122 -8.99 1.46 8.19
N ILE A 123 -8.72 0.85 9.35
CA ILE A 123 -9.06 -0.55 9.60
C ILE A 123 -10.56 -0.79 9.37
N ASN A 124 -11.42 0.06 9.93
CA ASN A 124 -12.87 -0.06 9.73
C ASN A 124 -13.25 0.07 8.24
N ASN A 125 -12.66 1.03 7.53
CA ASN A 125 -12.88 1.20 6.09
C ASN A 125 -12.43 -0.03 5.29
N TRP A 126 -11.29 -0.63 5.64
CA TRP A 126 -10.78 -1.84 5.00
C TRP A 126 -11.71 -3.03 5.22
N ARG A 127 -12.20 -3.23 6.45
CA ARG A 127 -13.19 -4.27 6.76
C ARG A 127 -14.48 -4.06 5.99
N GLU A 128 -14.96 -2.81 5.87
CA GLU A 128 -16.14 -2.49 5.08
C GLU A 128 -15.95 -2.73 3.59
N ASN A 129 -14.81 -2.32 3.02
CA ASN A 129 -14.50 -2.55 1.61
C ASN A 129 -14.41 -4.05 1.30
N ALA A 130 -13.77 -4.84 2.16
CA ALA A 130 -13.72 -6.29 2.03
C ALA A 130 -15.13 -6.92 1.99
N ARG A 131 -16.03 -6.51 2.90
CA ARG A 131 -17.43 -6.97 2.90
C ARG A 131 -18.17 -6.62 1.60
N ARG A 132 -17.91 -5.45 1.02
CA ARG A 132 -18.56 -5.01 -0.24
C ARG A 132 -18.20 -5.88 -1.43
N VAL A 133 -17.02 -6.49 -1.39
CA VAL A 133 -16.50 -7.36 -2.45
C VAL A 133 -16.40 -8.82 -2.00
N TRP A 134 -17.20 -9.23 -1.01
CA TRP A 134 -17.29 -10.62 -0.55
C TRP A 134 -15.98 -11.27 -0.07
N LEU A 135 -15.01 -10.46 0.37
CA LEU A 135 -13.76 -10.93 0.97
C LEU A 135 -13.84 -10.96 2.49
N ASP A 136 -13.04 -11.82 3.14
CA ASP A 136 -13.03 -11.93 4.60
C ASP A 136 -12.49 -10.64 5.25
N PRO A 137 -13.26 -10.00 6.16
CA PRO A 137 -12.82 -8.75 6.78
C PRO A 137 -11.62 -8.90 7.71
N ASN A 138 -11.37 -10.07 8.29
CA ASN A 138 -10.21 -10.28 9.16
C ASN A 138 -8.94 -10.47 8.34
N SER A 139 -9.02 -11.16 7.20
CA SER A 139 -7.97 -11.23 6.20
C SER A 139 -7.62 -9.86 5.64
N ALA A 140 -8.62 -9.01 5.40
CA ALA A 140 -8.42 -7.62 5.00
C ALA A 140 -7.70 -6.80 6.08
N GLU A 141 -8.12 -6.89 7.34
CA GLU A 141 -7.43 -6.24 8.47
C GLU A 141 -5.98 -6.73 8.60
N ALA A 142 -5.73 -8.03 8.46
CA ALA A 142 -4.39 -8.59 8.49
C ALA A 142 -3.50 -8.07 7.35
N LEU A 143 -4.04 -7.94 6.13
CA LEU A 143 -3.30 -7.32 5.02
C LEU A 143 -3.04 -5.83 5.30
N PHE A 144 -4.02 -5.09 5.82
CA PHE A 144 -3.83 -3.68 6.17
C PHE A 144 -2.67 -3.49 7.14
N GLU A 145 -2.59 -4.29 8.20
CA GLU A 145 -1.53 -4.20 9.21
C GLU A 145 -0.15 -4.40 8.58
N ILE A 146 -0.01 -5.39 7.69
CA ILE A 146 1.25 -5.63 6.96
C ILE A 146 1.57 -4.47 6.03
N LEU A 147 0.60 -3.98 5.26
CA LEU A 147 0.79 -2.86 4.34
C LEU A 147 1.18 -1.58 5.08
N HIS A 148 0.51 -1.29 6.19
CA HIS A 148 0.80 -0.14 7.04
C HIS A 148 2.21 -0.21 7.62
N ASP A 149 2.62 -1.37 8.12
CA ASP A 149 3.95 -1.61 8.69
C ASP A 149 5.05 -1.46 7.63
N VAL A 150 4.90 -2.12 6.48
CA VAL A 150 5.83 -2.01 5.34
C VAL A 150 5.98 -0.55 4.91
N SER A 151 4.84 0.14 4.74
CA SER A 151 4.83 1.55 4.36
C SER A 151 5.54 2.43 5.39
N ALA A 152 5.32 2.21 6.68
CA ALA A 152 5.97 2.98 7.73
C ALA A 152 7.48 2.76 7.73
N ARG A 153 7.92 1.49 7.65
CA ARG A 153 9.33 1.13 7.62
C ARG A 153 10.06 1.73 6.43
N LEU A 154 9.52 1.61 5.22
CA LEU A 154 10.14 2.16 4.01
C LEU A 154 10.21 3.70 4.05
N GLN A 155 9.18 4.36 4.58
CA GLN A 155 9.19 5.81 4.79
C GLN A 155 10.27 6.24 5.80
N ASP A 156 10.40 5.51 6.90
CA ASP A 156 11.38 5.83 7.93
C ASP A 156 12.82 5.56 7.47
N LEU A 157 13.06 4.46 6.75
CA LEU A 157 14.35 4.18 6.11
C LEU A 157 14.72 5.31 5.14
N GLN A 158 13.80 5.68 4.23
CA GLN A 158 14.02 6.77 3.28
C GLN A 158 14.35 8.10 3.97
N ALA A 159 13.64 8.45 5.04
CA ALA A 159 13.89 9.69 5.78
C ALA A 159 15.25 9.69 6.49
N ASN A 160 15.66 8.54 7.02
CA ASN A 160 16.92 8.39 7.75
C ASN A 160 18.14 8.32 6.82
N SER A 161 18.00 7.74 5.62
CA SER A 161 19.08 7.69 4.62
C SER A 161 19.49 9.06 4.08
N THR A 162 18.59 10.06 4.10
CA THR A 162 18.90 11.44 3.67
C THR A 162 19.73 12.25 4.67
N ASN A 163 19.98 11.73 5.89
CA ASN A 163 20.75 12.41 6.93
C ASN A 163 22.19 11.86 7.09
N LEU A 164 22.62 10.98 6.18
CA LEU A 164 23.99 10.45 6.08
C LEU A 164 24.71 11.06 4.87
#